data_AF-A0A6J3MH87-F1
#
_entry.id   AF-A0A6J3MH87-F1
#
_cell.length_a   1.000
_cell.length_b   1.000
_cell.length_c   1.000
_cell.angle_alpha   90.00
_cell.angle_beta   90.00
_cell.angle_gamma   90.00
#
_symmetry.space_group_name_H-M   'P 1'
#
loop_
_entity.id
_entity.type
_entity.pdbx_description
1 polymer ?
#
loop_
_entity_poly.entity_id
_entity_poly.type
_entity_poly.pdbx_seq_one_letter_code
_entity_poly.pdbx_strand_id
1 'polypeptide(L)' 'RKRKDKKQPRQNLSDKQKRENHIMSEKKRRQLIKTGYADLNKLVPALAGGKNGMSRSESL' A
#
# COMPACT_ATOMS: atom_id res chain seq x y z
N ARG A 1 -3.80 -33.43 -7.48
CA ARG A 1 -5.09 -32.68 -7.41
C ARG A 1 -5.18 -31.97 -6.05
N LYS A 2 -4.86 -30.67 -5.97
CA LYS A 2 -4.93 -29.90 -4.71
C LYS A 2 -6.39 -29.61 -4.38
N ARG A 3 -6.90 -30.12 -3.26
CA ARG A 3 -8.27 -29.84 -2.79
C ARG A 3 -8.37 -28.34 -2.50
N LYS A 4 -9.31 -27.63 -3.15
CA LYS A 4 -9.67 -26.27 -2.76
C LYS A 4 -10.40 -26.36 -1.43
N ASP A 5 -9.75 -25.94 -0.35
CA ASP A 5 -10.41 -25.82 0.95
C ASP A 5 -11.66 -24.96 0.79
N LYS A 6 -12.81 -25.51 1.19
CA LYS A 6 -14.09 -24.80 1.23
C LYS A 6 -13.95 -23.69 2.26
N LYS A 7 -13.56 -22.48 1.82
CA LYS A 7 -13.51 -21.29 2.67
C LYS A 7 -14.90 -21.13 3.30
N GLN A 8 -14.95 -21.06 4.63
CA GLN A 8 -16.18 -20.80 5.34
C GLN A 8 -16.85 -19.52 4.80
N PRO A 9 -18.19 -19.47 4.78
CA PRO A 9 -18.90 -18.27 4.37
C PRO A 9 -18.41 -17.07 5.21
N ARG A 10 -18.02 -15.99 4.51
CA ARG A 10 -17.46 -14.81 5.17
C ARG A 10 -18.53 -14.20 6.06
N GLN A 11 -18.29 -14.17 7.37
CA GLN A 11 -19.14 -13.43 8.30
C GLN A 11 -19.01 -11.93 8.04
N ASN A 12 -20.12 -11.21 8.22
CA ASN A 12 -20.11 -9.75 8.11
C ASN A 12 -19.26 -9.16 9.24
N LEU A 13 -18.42 -8.17 8.90
CA LEU A 13 -17.60 -7.45 9.87
C LEU A 13 -18.50 -6.60 10.79
N SER A 14 -18.18 -6.56 12.08
CA SER A 14 -18.75 -5.56 13.00
C SER A 14 -18.27 -4.15 12.65
N ASP A 15 -18.96 -3.11 13.09
CA ASP A 15 -18.55 -1.73 12.77
C ASP A 15 -17.19 -1.36 13.39
N LYS A 16 -16.88 -1.91 14.57
CA LYS A 16 -15.55 -1.80 15.18
C LYS A 16 -14.49 -2.44 14.27
N GLN A 17 -14.74 -3.66 13.79
CA GLN A 17 -13.83 -4.35 12.88
C GLN A 17 -13.68 -3.63 11.53
N LYS A 18 -14.75 -3.06 10.97
CA LYS A 18 -14.67 -2.24 9.74
C LYS A 18 -13.76 -1.03 9.94
N ARG A 19 -13.89 -0.34 11.08
CA ARG A 19 -13.05 0.83 11.42
C ARG A 19 -11.58 0.45 11.58
N GLU A 20 -11.31 -0.61 12.32
CA GLU A 20 -9.95 -1.14 12.50
C GLU A 20 -9.34 -1.58 11.15
N ASN A 21 -10.11 -2.33 10.36
CA ASN A 21 -9.69 -2.75 9.03
C ASN A 21 -9.40 -1.55 8.13
N HIS A 22 -10.24 -0.53 8.13
CA HIS A 22 -10.00 0.70 7.35
C HIS A 22 -8.68 1.37 7.74
N ILE A 23 -8.43 1.57 9.04
CA ILE A 23 -7.19 2.19 9.54
C ILE A 23 -5.97 1.36 9.13
N MET A 24 -6.03 0.05 9.32
CA MET A 24 -4.92 -0.86 9.00
C MET A 24 -4.65 -0.93 7.48
N SER A 25 -5.72 -0.97 6.68
CA SER A 25 -5.64 -0.96 5.22
C SER A 25 -4.96 0.31 4.71
N GLU A 26 -5.33 1.45 5.27
CA GLU A 26 -4.79 2.74 4.87
C GLU A 26 -3.33 2.91 5.31
N LYS A 27 -2.98 2.48 6.53
CA LYS A 27 -1.57 2.44 6.99
C LYS A 27 -0.71 1.60 6.04
N LYS A 28 -1.18 0.40 5.68
CA LYS A 28 -0.49 -0.48 4.73
C LYS A 28 -0.34 0.17 3.35
N ARG A 29 -1.41 0.79 2.83
CA ARG A 29 -1.37 1.50 1.54
C ARG A 29 -0.31 2.61 1.54
N ARG A 30 -0.29 3.45 2.58
CA ARG A 30 0.70 4.53 2.74
C ARG A 30 2.13 4.00 2.83
N GLN A 31 2.33 2.91 3.57
CA GLN A 31 3.65 2.29 3.69
C GLN A 31 4.14 1.72 2.35
N LEU A 32 3.26 1.05 1.60
CA LEU A 32 3.60 0.52 0.27
C LEU A 32 3.99 1.64 -0.69
N ILE A 33 3.23 2.73 -0.73
CA ILE A 33 3.57 3.91 -1.54
C ILE A 33 4.93 4.47 -1.10
N LYS A 34 5.14 4.68 0.20
CA LYS A 34 6.42 5.20 0.72
C LYS A 34 7.60 4.33 0.29
N THR A 35 7.45 3.01 0.41
CA THR A 35 8.50 2.03 0.09
C THR A 35 8.75 2.00 -1.42
N GLY A 36 7.71 1.94 -2.25
CA GLY A 36 7.84 1.93 -3.71
C GLY A 36 8.57 3.17 -4.24
N TYR A 37 8.30 4.35 -3.69
CA TYR A 37 9.05 5.57 -4.04
C TYR A 37 10.49 5.54 -3.55
N ALA A 38 10.75 5.00 -2.36
CA ALA A 38 12.11 4.85 -1.86
C ALA A 38 12.92 3.90 -2.73
N ASP A 39 12.32 2.82 -3.21
CA ASP A 39 12.96 1.85 -4.09
C ASP A 39 13.16 2.41 -5.50
N LEU A 40 12.19 3.17 -6.04
CA LEU A 40 12.35 3.90 -7.29
C LEU A 40 13.53 4.88 -7.24
N ASN A 41 13.67 5.63 -6.15
CA ASN A 41 14.79 6.57 -5.95
C ASN A 41 16.14 5.85 -5.88
N LYS A 42 16.20 4.62 -5.34
CA LYS A 42 17.44 3.82 -5.35
C LYS A 42 17.79 3.34 -6.76
N LEU A 43 16.78 2.88 -7.52
CA LEU A 43 16.98 2.33 -8.86
C LEU A 43 17.28 3.41 -9.90
N VAL A 44 16.70 4.60 -9.72
CA VAL A 44 16.90 5.75 -10.60
C VAL A 44 17.39 6.94 -9.77
N PRO A 45 18.70 7.01 -9.45
CA PRO A 45 19.26 8.08 -8.64
C PRO A 45 19.09 9.48 -9.25
N ALA A 46 18.86 9.58 -10.57
CA ALA A 46 18.53 10.83 -11.24
C ALA A 46 17.18 11.44 -10.77
N LEU A 47 16.28 10.61 -10.23
CA LEU A 47 15.03 11.04 -9.60
C LEU A 47 15.18 11.22 -8.07
N ALA A 48 16.24 10.67 -7.49
CA ALA A 48 16.53 10.79 -6.07
C ALA A 48 17.03 12.21 -5.73
N GLY A 49 16.35 12.87 -4.81
CA GLY A 49 16.80 14.14 -4.24
C GLY A 49 16.28 15.40 -4.93
N GLY A 50 15.26 15.31 -5.79
CA GLY A 50 14.51 16.49 -6.21
C GLY A 50 15.34 17.56 -6.94
N LYS A 51 16.44 17.19 -7.62
CA LYS A 51 17.22 18.14 -8.44
C LYS A 51 16.40 18.80 -9.56
N ASN A 52 15.22 18.27 -9.86
CA ASN A 52 14.25 18.87 -10.78
C ASN A 52 13.03 19.49 -10.08
N GLY A 53 13.07 19.71 -8.75
CA GLY A 53 11.99 20.41 -8.03
C GLY A 53 10.66 19.67 -7.94
N MET A 54 10.56 18.43 -8.43
CA MET A 54 9.27 17.74 -8.49
C MET A 54 8.77 17.31 -7.11
N SER A 55 7.63 17.86 -6.70
CA SER A 55 6.86 17.44 -5.52
C SER A 55 6.36 16.00 -5.70
N ARG A 56 6.07 15.31 -4.60
CA ARG A 56 5.43 13.98 -4.58
C ARG A 56 4.13 13.91 -5.40
N SER A 57 3.50 15.06 -5.66
CA SER A 57 2.31 15.23 -6.51
C SER A 57 2.60 15.24 -8.01
N GLU A 58 3.82 15.53 -8.46
CA GLU A 58 4.19 15.61 -9.89
C GLU A 58 4.69 14.26 -10.44
N SER A 59 4.77 13.24 -9.60
CA SER A 59 5.05 11.85 -9.99
C SER A 59 3.78 10.98 -10.10
N LEU A 60 2.58 11.55 -9.97
CA LEU A 60 1.27 10.89 -10.03
C LEU A 60 0.48 11.30 -11.27
#